data_AF-A0A842TB95-F1
#
_entry.id   AF-A0A842TB95-F1
#
_cell.length_a   1.000
_cell.length_b   1.000
_cell.length_c   1.000
_cell.angle_alpha   90.00
_cell.angle_beta   90.00
_cell.angle_gamma   90.00
#
_symmetry.space_group_name_H-M   'P 1'
#
loop_
_entity.id
_entity.type
_entity.pdbx_description
1 polymer ?
#
loop_
_entity_poly.entity_id
_entity_poly.type
_entity_poly.pdbx_seq_one_letter_code
_entity_poly.pdbx_strand_id
1 'polypeptide(L)'
;MSFNNSNMKNLDEIFLKIKHMLEKHSNDFYTAERYIDSKAKDKKPAYHVYGNKEVSLFGKDPQKTYIAGIIQQKNYVSFYFNPIYSHPDEFRNISPALNKFLKGKSCFNINNLSPSLLEEIESLLLKGIEKYKDIEWI
;
A
#
# COMPACT_ATOMS: atom_id res chain seq x y z
N MET A 1 -21.02 -18.17 12.83
CA MET A 1 -20.69 -17.61 11.49
C MET A 1 -19.45 -18.32 11.00
N SER A 2 -19.62 -19.35 10.18
CA SER A 2 -18.51 -20.13 9.61
C SER A 2 -17.82 -19.29 8.54
N PHE A 3 -16.64 -18.75 8.87
CA PHE A 3 -15.75 -18.18 7.86
C PHE A 3 -15.32 -19.32 6.93
N ASN A 4 -15.69 -19.21 5.66
CA ASN A 4 -15.43 -20.27 4.67
C ASN A 4 -13.92 -20.37 4.43
N ASN A 5 -13.32 -21.54 4.64
CA ASN A 5 -11.87 -21.75 4.59
C ASN A 5 -11.27 -21.34 3.22
N SER A 6 -12.06 -21.44 2.15
CA SER A 6 -11.69 -21.01 0.80
C SER A 6 -11.52 -19.48 0.66
N ASN A 7 -12.33 -18.67 1.36
CA ASN A 7 -12.21 -17.21 1.31
C ASN A 7 -10.96 -16.74 2.06
N MET A 8 -10.62 -17.39 3.17
CA MET A 8 -9.40 -17.07 3.93
C MET A 8 -8.15 -17.37 3.11
N LYS A 9 -8.09 -18.55 2.48
CA LYS A 9 -7.01 -18.91 1.54
C LYS A 9 -6.87 -17.90 0.39
N ASN A 10 -7.97 -17.40 -0.15
CA ASN A 10 -7.94 -16.39 -1.21
C ASN A 10 -7.35 -15.05 -0.73
N LEU A 11 -7.69 -14.59 0.48
CA LEU A 11 -7.11 -13.36 1.04
C LEU A 11 -5.62 -13.50 1.36
N ASP A 12 -5.18 -14.66 1.83
CA ASP A 12 -3.76 -14.96 2.05
C ASP A 12 -2.98 -14.88 0.73
N GLU A 13 -3.51 -15.45 -0.35
CA GLU A 13 -2.90 -15.37 -1.69
C GLU A 13 -2.83 -13.94 -2.22
N ILE A 14 -3.90 -13.15 -2.06
CA ILE A 14 -3.92 -11.72 -2.43
C ILE A 14 -2.84 -10.96 -1.65
N PHE A 15 -2.78 -11.18 -0.32
CA PHE A 15 -1.79 -10.54 0.54
C PHE A 15 -0.37 -10.88 0.11
N LEU A 16 -0.06 -12.17 -0.10
CA LEU A 16 1.28 -12.61 -0.51
C LEU A 16 1.69 -12.07 -1.88
N LYS A 17 0.77 -12.04 -2.85
CA LYS A 17 1.06 -11.48 -4.19
C LYS A 17 1.41 -10.00 -4.14
N ILE A 18 0.64 -9.21 -3.40
CA ILE A 18 0.91 -7.77 -3.26
C ILE A 18 2.16 -7.55 -2.39
N LYS A 19 2.38 -8.37 -1.35
CA LYS A 19 3.59 -8.30 -0.51
C LYS A 19 4.83 -8.50 -1.36
N HIS A 20 4.85 -9.54 -2.18
CA HIS A 20 5.97 -9.85 -3.05
C HIS A 20 6.23 -8.73 -4.06
N MET A 21 5.17 -8.13 -4.61
CA MET A 21 5.28 -6.97 -5.48
C MET A 21 5.89 -5.76 -4.74
N LEU A 22 5.47 -5.50 -3.50
CA LEU A 22 6.07 -4.44 -2.67
C LEU A 22 7.55 -4.72 -2.37
N GLU A 23 7.90 -5.95 -1.98
CA GLU A 23 9.28 -6.38 -1.70
C GLU A 23 10.19 -6.20 -2.91
N LYS A 24 9.72 -6.60 -4.10
CA LYS A 24 10.45 -6.43 -5.37
C LYS A 24 10.86 -4.97 -5.62
N HIS A 25 10.03 -4.01 -5.20
CA HIS A 25 10.23 -2.58 -5.44
C HIS A 25 10.67 -1.79 -4.21
N SER A 26 11.05 -2.47 -3.13
CA SER A 26 11.43 -1.84 -1.86
C SER A 26 12.84 -2.15 -1.36
N ASN A 27 13.71 -2.75 -2.19
CA ASN A 27 15.07 -3.13 -1.80
C ASN A 27 15.89 -1.97 -1.20
N ASP A 28 15.73 -0.75 -1.72
CA ASP A 28 16.45 0.43 -1.25
C ASP A 28 15.67 1.22 -0.20
N PHE A 29 14.56 0.70 0.32
CA PHE A 29 13.62 1.40 1.20
C PHE A 29 13.55 0.76 2.59
N TYR A 30 13.08 1.53 3.56
CA TYR A 30 12.80 0.98 4.89
C TYR A 30 11.48 0.20 4.84
N THR A 31 11.45 -1.00 5.41
CA THR A 31 10.27 -1.86 5.41
C THR A 31 9.96 -2.39 6.80
N ALA A 32 8.68 -2.63 7.08
CA ALA A 32 8.24 -3.15 8.38
C ALA A 32 6.98 -4.01 8.24
N GLU A 33 6.95 -5.14 8.96
CA GLU A 33 5.77 -6.03 9.05
C GLU A 33 4.63 -5.44 9.94
N ARG A 34 4.71 -4.15 10.29
CA ARG A 34 3.72 -3.38 11.04
C ARG A 34 3.85 -1.89 10.75
N TYR A 35 2.77 -1.14 10.96
CA TYR A 35 2.83 0.32 10.90
C TYR A 35 3.71 0.85 12.04
N ILE A 36 4.59 1.81 11.73
CA ILE A 36 5.43 2.49 12.72
C ILE A 36 4.50 3.24 13.69
N ASP A 37 4.71 3.10 14.99
CA ASP A 37 3.87 3.68 16.05
C ASP A 37 2.43 3.13 16.15
N SER A 38 2.15 1.97 15.54
CA SER A 38 0.86 1.30 15.75
C SER A 38 0.62 0.98 17.22
N LYS A 39 -0.49 1.49 17.76
CA LYS A 39 -1.03 1.17 19.09
C LYS A 39 -2.11 0.08 19.06
N ALA A 40 -2.30 -0.57 17.92
CA ALA A 40 -3.34 -1.58 17.76
C ALA A 40 -3.09 -2.78 18.69
N LYS A 41 -4.13 -3.18 19.44
CA LYS A 41 -4.09 -4.37 20.31
C LYS A 41 -4.02 -5.65 19.49
N ASP A 42 -4.81 -5.72 18.44
CA ASP A 42 -4.85 -6.86 17.52
C ASP A 42 -3.81 -6.69 16.42
N LYS A 43 -2.85 -7.61 16.37
CA LYS A 43 -1.87 -7.67 15.30
C LYS A 43 -2.49 -8.35 14.09
N LYS A 44 -2.53 -7.63 12.98
CA LYS A 44 -2.93 -8.16 11.67
C LYS A 44 -1.66 -8.33 10.81
N PRO A 45 -1.60 -9.36 9.95
CA PRO A 45 -0.53 -9.45 8.95
C PRO A 45 -0.48 -8.16 8.15
N ALA A 46 0.71 -7.55 8.08
CA ALA A 46 0.90 -6.26 7.44
C ALA A 46 2.32 -6.16 6.89
N TYR A 47 2.50 -5.34 5.86
CA TYR A 47 3.82 -5.00 5.33
C TYR A 47 3.78 -3.56 4.83
N HIS A 48 4.72 -2.74 5.28
CA HIS A 48 4.75 -1.30 5.03
C HIS A 48 6.10 -0.89 4.48
N VAL A 49 6.08 0.08 3.56
CA VAL A 49 7.24 0.63 2.86
C VAL A 49 7.33 2.13 3.12
N TYR A 50 8.52 2.58 3.49
CA TYR A 50 8.85 3.96 3.81
C TYR A 50 10.11 4.38 3.04
N GLY A 51 10.27 5.68 2.81
CA GLY A 51 11.49 6.25 2.24
C GLY A 51 12.75 5.86 3.02
N ASN A 52 13.89 5.91 2.34
CA ASN A 52 15.18 5.49 2.90
C ASN A 52 15.92 6.60 3.65
N LYS A 53 15.45 7.83 3.53
CA LYS A 53 15.96 9.00 4.22
C LYS A 53 14.87 9.67 5.04
N GLU A 54 15.29 10.48 6.00
CA GLU A 54 14.40 11.31 6.80
C GLU A 54 14.28 12.69 6.17
N VAL A 55 13.04 13.17 6.06
CA VAL A 55 12.74 14.48 5.48
C VAL A 55 11.76 15.22 6.40
N SER A 56 11.96 16.53 6.52
CA SER A 56 11.01 17.40 7.22
C SER A 56 9.94 17.84 6.22
N LEU A 57 8.73 17.28 6.36
CA LEU A 57 7.59 17.64 5.53
C LEU A 57 6.62 18.50 6.32
N PHE A 58 6.13 19.59 5.72
CA PHE A 58 5.09 20.44 6.30
C PHE A 58 5.42 20.96 7.72
N GLY A 59 6.70 21.27 7.98
CA GLY A 59 7.17 21.79 9.28
C GLY A 59 7.15 20.76 10.41
N LYS A 60 7.12 19.45 10.09
CA LYS A 60 7.26 18.35 11.06
C LYS A 60 8.73 17.97 11.24
N ASP A 61 9.04 17.35 12.36
CA ASP A 61 10.36 16.77 12.60
C ASP A 61 10.73 15.78 11.47
N PRO A 62 12.03 15.68 11.12
CA PRO A 62 12.48 14.74 10.11
C PRO A 62 12.01 13.32 10.41
N GLN A 63 11.37 12.70 9.42
CA GLN A 63 10.89 11.32 9.51
C GLN A 63 10.91 10.65 8.14
N LYS A 64 10.90 9.32 8.12
CA LYS A 64 10.81 8.56 6.87
C LYS A 64 9.41 8.70 6.29
N THR A 65 9.32 9.15 5.05
CA THR A 65 8.03 9.33 4.35
C THR A 65 7.36 7.98 4.14
N TYR A 66 6.10 7.83 4.55
CA TYR A 66 5.32 6.64 4.23
C TYR A 66 4.97 6.59 2.74
N ILE A 67 5.26 5.48 2.06
CA ILE A 67 4.99 5.28 0.62
C ILE A 67 3.71 4.46 0.46
N ALA A 68 3.75 3.21 0.92
CA ALA A 68 2.66 2.26 0.73
C ALA A 68 2.67 1.17 1.80
N GLY A 69 1.60 0.40 1.89
CA GLY A 69 1.58 -0.80 2.71
C GLY A 69 0.33 -1.63 2.51
N ILE A 70 0.40 -2.88 2.95
CA ILE A 70 -0.71 -3.83 2.93
C ILE A 70 -1.06 -4.28 4.33
N ILE A 71 -2.34 -4.49 4.58
CA ILE A 71 -2.84 -5.10 5.82
C ILE A 71 -3.93 -6.10 5.46
N GLN A 72 -3.80 -7.33 5.94
CA GLN A 72 -4.84 -8.33 5.78
C GLN A 72 -5.98 -8.09 6.78
N GLN A 73 -7.17 -7.78 6.26
CA GLN A 73 -8.39 -7.59 7.04
C GLN A 73 -9.27 -8.85 6.98
N LYS A 74 -10.39 -8.82 7.69
CA LYS A 74 -11.30 -9.97 7.79
C LYS A 74 -11.84 -10.46 6.43
N ASN A 75 -12.14 -9.52 5.52
CA ASN A 75 -12.85 -9.78 4.26
C ASN A 75 -12.16 -9.18 3.02
N TYR A 76 -10.98 -8.58 3.19
CA TYR A 76 -10.23 -7.89 2.13
C TYR A 76 -8.78 -7.67 2.58
N VAL A 77 -7.91 -7.36 1.63
CA VAL A 77 -6.57 -6.84 1.87
C VAL A 77 -6.60 -5.33 1.60
N SER A 78 -6.27 -4.53 2.60
CA SER A 78 -6.12 -3.08 2.44
C SER A 78 -4.76 -2.78 1.84
N PHE A 79 -4.72 -2.14 0.68
CA PHE A 79 -3.54 -1.52 0.12
C PHE A 79 -3.60 -0.01 0.37
N TYR A 80 -2.77 0.47 1.28
CA TYR A 80 -2.58 1.88 1.57
C TYR A 80 -1.54 2.46 0.61
N PHE A 81 -1.88 3.56 -0.04
CA PHE A 81 -0.98 4.23 -0.97
C PHE A 81 -0.97 5.72 -0.67
N ASN A 82 0.13 6.24 -0.15
CA ASN A 82 0.22 7.64 0.27
C ASN A 82 0.33 8.64 -0.90
N PRO A 83 1.06 8.35 -2.00
CA PRO A 83 1.19 9.28 -3.12
C PRO A 83 -0.12 9.76 -3.74
N ILE A 84 -1.16 8.92 -3.82
CA ILE A 84 -2.49 9.34 -4.30
C ILE A 84 -3.17 10.36 -3.38
N TYR A 85 -2.84 10.36 -2.08
CA TYR A 85 -3.36 11.35 -1.14
C TYR A 85 -2.57 12.65 -1.16
N SER A 86 -1.24 12.57 -1.19
CA SER A 86 -0.36 13.75 -1.18
C SER A 86 -0.33 14.49 -2.51
N HIS A 87 -0.50 13.76 -3.63
CA HIS A 87 -0.43 14.28 -4.99
C HIS A 87 -1.61 13.77 -5.84
N PRO A 88 -2.87 14.04 -5.45
CA PRO A 88 -4.05 13.46 -6.10
C PRO A 88 -4.12 13.74 -7.61
N ASP A 89 -3.54 14.86 -8.06
CA ASP A 89 -3.54 15.28 -9.45
C ASP A 89 -2.74 14.34 -10.36
N GLU A 90 -1.73 13.66 -9.81
CA GLU A 90 -0.94 12.65 -10.52
C GLU A 90 -1.74 11.36 -10.77
N PHE A 91 -2.84 11.15 -10.05
CA PHE A 91 -3.57 9.88 -10.02
C PHE A 91 -5.04 10.01 -10.41
N ARG A 92 -5.41 11.09 -11.13
CA ARG A 92 -6.79 11.33 -11.59
C ARG A 92 -7.31 10.27 -12.58
N ASN A 93 -6.42 9.59 -13.29
CA ASN A 93 -6.76 8.66 -14.38
C ASN A 93 -6.52 7.19 -14.01
N ILE A 94 -6.88 6.77 -12.80
CA ILE A 94 -6.89 5.33 -12.47
C ILE A 94 -8.02 4.62 -13.22
N SER A 95 -7.79 3.34 -13.57
CA SER A 95 -8.78 2.59 -14.33
C SER A 95 -10.10 2.44 -13.56
N PRO A 96 -11.25 2.28 -14.26
CA PRO A 96 -12.50 1.94 -13.60
C PRO A 96 -12.45 0.62 -12.84
N ALA A 97 -11.57 -0.32 -13.24
CA ALA A 97 -11.42 -1.61 -12.56
C ALA A 97 -10.75 -1.43 -11.18
N LEU A 98 -9.68 -0.64 -11.11
CA LEU A 98 -8.96 -0.34 -9.87
C LEU A 98 -9.73 0.63 -8.96
N ASN A 99 -10.39 1.63 -9.55
CA ASN A 99 -11.17 2.62 -8.80
C ASN A 99 -12.32 1.99 -7.98
N LYS A 100 -12.88 0.85 -8.41
CA LYS A 100 -13.91 0.11 -7.64
C LYS A 100 -13.42 -0.28 -6.23
N PHE A 101 -12.12 -0.52 -6.09
CA PHE A 101 -11.49 -0.91 -4.83
C PHE A 101 -11.10 0.29 -3.97
N LEU A 102 -11.00 1.51 -4.54
CA LEU A 102 -10.67 2.71 -3.78
C LEU A 102 -11.77 2.99 -2.73
N LYS A 103 -11.34 3.21 -1.49
CA LYS A 103 -12.15 3.57 -0.32
C LYS A 103 -11.50 4.73 0.40
N GLY A 104 -12.22 5.84 0.48
CA GLY A 104 -11.66 7.09 1.00
C GLY A 104 -10.66 7.69 0.00
N LYS A 105 -9.57 8.27 0.52
CA LYS A 105 -8.62 9.06 -0.28
C LYS A 105 -7.37 8.31 -0.75
N SER A 106 -7.06 7.16 -0.14
CA SER A 106 -5.76 6.47 -0.36
C SER A 106 -5.75 4.97 -0.10
N CYS A 107 -6.87 4.38 0.31
CA CYS A 107 -6.92 2.97 0.67
C CYS A 107 -7.69 2.19 -0.39
N PHE A 108 -7.12 1.12 -0.92
CA PHE A 108 -7.80 0.19 -1.82
C PHE A 108 -8.14 -1.09 -1.04
N ASN A 109 -9.43 -1.44 -0.94
CA ASN A 109 -9.87 -2.65 -0.25
C ASN A 109 -10.06 -3.79 -1.26
N ILE A 110 -9.01 -4.57 -1.47
CA ILE A 110 -8.94 -5.61 -2.51
C ILE A 110 -9.47 -6.94 -1.95
N ASN A 111 -10.49 -7.49 -2.57
CA ASN A 111 -11.08 -8.79 -2.21
C ASN A 111 -11.10 -9.79 -3.37
N ASN A 112 -10.59 -9.39 -4.53
CA ASN A 112 -10.34 -10.21 -5.70
C ASN A 112 -9.19 -9.58 -6.49
N LEU A 113 -8.24 -10.38 -6.97
CA LEU A 113 -7.03 -9.90 -7.63
C LEU A 113 -6.78 -10.66 -8.92
N SER A 114 -7.09 -10.04 -10.06
CA SER A 114 -6.65 -10.54 -11.38
C SER A 114 -5.19 -10.16 -11.63
N PRO A 115 -4.50 -10.86 -12.56
CA PRO A 115 -3.14 -10.45 -12.99
C PRO A 115 -3.09 -8.99 -13.47
N SER A 116 -4.06 -8.58 -14.28
CA SER A 116 -4.15 -7.19 -14.78
C SER A 116 -4.32 -6.16 -13.65
N LEU A 117 -5.09 -6.48 -12.61
CA LEU A 117 -5.26 -5.58 -11.47
C LEU A 117 -3.97 -5.47 -10.65
N LEU A 118 -3.22 -6.56 -10.51
CA LEU A 118 -1.91 -6.52 -9.85
C LEU A 118 -0.92 -5.65 -10.64
N GLU A 119 -0.89 -5.74 -11.96
CA GLU A 119 -0.08 -4.88 -12.83
C GLU A 119 -0.44 -3.40 -12.69
N GLU A 120 -1.74 -3.07 -12.60
CA GLU A 120 -2.18 -1.69 -12.35
C GLU A 120 -1.76 -1.17 -10.97
N ILE A 121 -1.82 -2.01 -9.93
CA ILE A 121 -1.33 -1.66 -8.58
C ILE A 121 0.18 -1.46 -8.59
N GLU A 122 0.93 -2.30 -9.30
CA GLU A 122 2.39 -2.17 -9.47
C GLU A 122 2.73 -0.87 -10.20
N SER A 123 2.02 -0.54 -11.27
CA SER A 123 2.18 0.72 -12.01
C SER A 123 1.89 1.94 -11.13
N LEU A 124 0.83 1.90 -10.31
CA LEU A 124 0.54 2.94 -9.32
C LEU A 124 1.69 3.13 -8.34
N LEU A 125 2.20 2.03 -7.77
CA LEU A 125 3.30 2.06 -6.82
C LEU A 125 4.54 2.73 -7.43
N LEU A 126 4.94 2.30 -8.62
CA LEU A 126 6.12 2.81 -9.32
C LEU A 126 5.98 4.31 -9.61
N LYS A 127 4.83 4.75 -10.11
CA LYS A 127 4.55 6.18 -10.33
C LYS A 127 4.65 6.99 -9.04
N GLY A 128 4.15 6.44 -7.92
CA GLY A 128 4.25 7.08 -6.61
C GLY A 128 5.69 7.19 -6.09
N ILE A 129 6.49 6.14 -6.28
CA ILE A 129 7.90 6.12 -5.92
C ILE A 129 8.66 7.16 -6.75
N GLU A 130 8.46 7.18 -8.06
CA GLU A 130 9.08 8.15 -8.97
C GLU A 130 8.75 9.57 -8.54
N LYS A 131 7.47 9.87 -8.32
CA LYS A 131 7.03 11.19 -7.85
C LYS A 131 7.73 11.61 -6.56
N TYR A 132 7.85 10.71 -5.59
CA TYR A 132 8.48 11.00 -4.31
C TYR A 132 10.00 11.18 -4.43
N LYS A 133 10.66 10.47 -5.35
CA LYS A 133 12.09 10.69 -5.67
C LYS A 133 12.29 12.08 -6.28
N ASP A 134 11.45 12.47 -7.24
CA ASP A 134 11.56 13.74 -7.96
C ASP A 134 11.45 14.97 -7.04
N ILE A 135 10.60 14.88 -6.03
CA ILE A 135 10.40 15.94 -5.02
C ILE A 135 11.26 15.74 -3.77
N GLU A 136 12.20 14.79 -3.82
CA GLU A 136 13.14 14.44 -2.76
C GLU A 136 12.51 14.04 -1.41
N TRP A 137 11.28 13.52 -1.41
CA TRP A 137 10.63 13.01 -0.20
C TRP A 137 11.14 11.63 0.23
N ILE A 138 11.79 10.90 -0.68
CA ILE A 138 12.44 9.60 -0.43
C ILE A 138 13.78 9.51 -1.14
#